data_AF-A0A174FVQ7-F1
#
_entry.id   AF-A0A174FVQ7-F1
#
_cell.length_a   1.000
_cell.length_b   1.000
_cell.length_c   1.000
_cell.angle_alpha   90.00
_cell.angle_beta   90.00
_cell.angle_gamma   90.00
#
_symmetry.space_group_name_H-M   'P 1'
#
loop_
_entity.id
_entity.type
_entity.pdbx_description
1 polymer ?
#
loop_
_entity_poly.entity_id
_entity_poly.type
_entity_poly.pdbx_seq_one_letter_code
_entity_poly.pdbx_strand_id
1 'polypeptide(L)'
;MEEMIKNPYALFAENQETYEEAVKKSTDESQSFQRTKHFRMDSAGTYTVRILPLAPTEQPDGSYKLERKGYEYPVKTQVLKLDNPRPTGKKDKQFFVNICHSSYAGLSVDLIDTYLQVAENKYGSDEKLMKKIKGSGFDGGLKWNSQRAMYILDLDNREEGIHLLILSYSQYKDLEDRKLAIWKKLLEKNPKCLCPISSLEDAFPVEITRKEENKKTTYTFNIDTISGAEPLSEEEVSSLLETQRIPAAIYRYSRFHMEATIEFLKQYDAKMEMDVMSSKEITEAIEKIKMELHPDDKSHFSFDKKERNSGDNEEPSDNELDSLWNLWEKLNERGIGDKSEEGQDLRDAIREYIDANELNVRVTRGKTNEDLLNDIEDALEVAKDSSNNEDDVTQSDTKPEDTPLEPEPEEEPEPTPAPTHTVRRRGEHNDDTNEPAANPVRERRAARPERRRR
;
A
#
# COMPACT_ATOMS: atom_id res chain seq x y z
N MET A 1 41.87 -39.17 -23.40
CA MET A 1 40.84 -38.43 -22.67
C MET A 1 41.39 -38.16 -21.29
N GLU A 2 42.06 -37.04 -21.12
CA GLU A 2 42.30 -36.42 -19.82
C GLU A 2 41.74 -35.01 -19.97
N GLU A 3 40.57 -34.78 -19.36
CA GLU A 3 40.00 -33.45 -19.25
C GLU A 3 41.00 -32.60 -18.47
N MET A 4 41.55 -31.58 -19.14
CA MET A 4 42.34 -30.55 -18.48
C MET A 4 41.46 -29.90 -17.42
N ILE A 5 41.72 -30.23 -16.16
CA ILE A 5 41.21 -29.48 -15.01
C ILE A 5 41.66 -28.04 -15.24
N LYS A 6 40.72 -27.15 -15.59
CA LYS A 6 40.97 -25.71 -15.65
C LYS A 6 41.65 -25.33 -14.34
N ASN A 7 42.81 -24.66 -14.43
CA ASN A 7 43.55 -24.18 -13.26
C ASN A 7 42.56 -23.49 -12.31
N PRO A 8 42.42 -23.95 -11.05
CA PRO A 8 41.45 -23.38 -10.11
C PRO A 8 41.56 -21.86 -9.99
N TYR A 9 42.78 -21.32 -10.03
CA TYR A 9 43.02 -19.87 -10.01
C TYR A 9 42.42 -19.13 -11.21
N ALA A 10 42.45 -19.73 -12.40
CA ALA A 10 41.84 -19.14 -13.59
C ALA A 10 40.31 -19.16 -13.50
N LEU A 11 39.75 -20.24 -12.91
CA LEU A 11 38.32 -20.33 -12.60
C LEU A 11 37.86 -19.27 -11.59
N PHE A 12 38.65 -19.01 -10.54
CA PHE A 12 38.33 -17.95 -9.58
C PHE A 12 38.51 -16.55 -10.18
N ALA A 13 39.57 -16.32 -10.96
CA ALA A 13 39.82 -15.03 -11.60
C ALA A 13 38.77 -14.67 -12.66
N GLU A 14 38.27 -15.65 -13.44
CA GLU A 14 37.18 -15.46 -14.40
C GLU A 14 35.82 -15.17 -13.74
N ASN A 15 35.66 -15.51 -12.45
CA ASN A 15 34.42 -15.30 -11.68
C ASN A 15 34.56 -14.18 -10.62
N GLN A 16 35.59 -13.34 -10.71
CA GLN A 16 35.69 -12.17 -9.86
C GLN A 16 34.69 -11.12 -10.32
N GLU A 17 33.86 -10.66 -9.38
CA GLU A 17 32.93 -9.55 -9.58
C GLU A 17 33.70 -8.31 -10.04
N THR A 18 33.28 -7.76 -11.19
CA THR A 18 33.83 -6.52 -11.71
C THR A 18 33.23 -5.32 -10.98
N TYR A 19 33.88 -4.15 -11.05
CA TYR A 19 33.34 -2.92 -10.47
C TYR A 19 31.95 -2.57 -11.04
N GLU A 20 31.75 -2.77 -12.34
CA GLU A 20 30.47 -2.52 -13.01
C GLU A 20 29.38 -3.50 -12.53
N GLU A 21 29.72 -4.78 -12.33
CA GLU A 21 28.82 -5.77 -11.73
C GLU A 21 28.50 -5.46 -10.27
N ALA A 22 29.49 -5.02 -9.47
CA ALA A 22 29.28 -4.63 -8.08
C ALA A 22 28.38 -3.39 -7.97
N VAL A 23 28.58 -2.38 -8.84
CA VAL A 23 27.72 -1.18 -8.90
C VAL A 23 26.31 -1.56 -9.37
N LYS A 24 26.19 -2.38 -10.41
CA LYS A 24 24.89 -2.86 -10.89
C LYS A 24 24.16 -3.67 -9.81
N LYS A 25 24.85 -4.60 -9.14
CA LYS A 25 24.30 -5.40 -8.05
C LYS A 25 23.89 -4.54 -6.86
N SER A 26 24.71 -3.55 -6.46
CA SER A 26 24.34 -2.59 -5.42
C SER A 26 23.13 -1.73 -5.81
N THR A 27 23.01 -1.38 -7.09
CA THR A 27 21.86 -0.65 -7.64
C THR A 27 20.61 -1.53 -7.69
N ASP A 28 20.73 -2.78 -8.15
CA ASP A 28 19.63 -3.77 -8.21
C ASP A 28 19.15 -4.13 -6.79
N GLU A 29 20.09 -4.31 -5.85
CA GLU A 29 19.80 -4.54 -4.43
C GLU A 29 19.08 -3.32 -3.84
N SER A 30 19.55 -2.08 -4.06
CA SER A 30 18.89 -0.87 -3.55
C SER A 30 17.54 -0.56 -4.23
N GLN A 31 17.37 -0.85 -5.52
CA GLN A 31 16.09 -0.73 -6.22
C GLN A 31 15.04 -1.70 -5.66
N SER A 32 15.45 -2.88 -5.18
CA SER A 32 14.54 -3.81 -4.52
C SER A 32 13.94 -3.24 -3.21
N PHE A 33 14.63 -2.27 -2.59
CA PHE A 33 14.18 -1.58 -1.38
C PHE A 33 13.43 -0.26 -1.64
N GLN A 34 13.54 0.33 -2.84
CA GLN A 34 12.82 1.56 -3.18
C GLN A 34 11.32 1.29 -3.35
N ARG A 35 10.55 1.59 -2.30
CA ARG A 35 9.08 1.58 -2.37
C ARG A 35 8.61 2.59 -3.40
N THR A 36 7.86 2.13 -4.41
CA THR A 36 7.24 3.05 -5.36
C THR A 36 6.24 3.96 -4.65
N LYS A 37 6.42 5.28 -4.80
CA LYS A 37 5.55 6.29 -4.18
C LYS A 37 4.15 6.16 -4.76
N HIS A 38 3.15 6.04 -3.88
CA HIS A 38 1.75 5.96 -4.31
C HIS A 38 1.18 7.37 -4.47
N PHE A 39 0.48 7.61 -5.57
CA PHE A 39 -0.24 8.86 -5.77
C PHE A 39 -1.48 8.89 -4.87
N ARG A 40 -1.65 9.98 -4.10
CA ARG A 40 -2.78 10.17 -3.18
C ARG A 40 -3.53 11.45 -3.51
N MET A 41 -4.85 11.38 -3.43
CA MET A 41 -5.77 12.50 -3.67
C MET A 41 -6.37 12.96 -2.33
N ASP A 42 -5.54 13.55 -1.48
CA ASP A 42 -5.85 13.81 -0.07
C ASP A 42 -6.86 14.95 0.13
N SER A 43 -6.92 15.93 -0.78
CA SER A 43 -7.92 17.02 -0.77
C SER A 43 -8.95 16.89 -1.90
N ALA A 44 -10.10 17.55 -1.74
CA ALA A 44 -11.04 17.73 -2.85
C ALA A 44 -10.42 18.70 -3.86
N GLY A 45 -10.55 18.39 -5.15
CA GLY A 45 -9.87 19.14 -6.20
C GLY A 45 -9.79 18.37 -7.50
N THR A 46 -9.21 19.00 -8.52
CA THR A 46 -8.84 18.35 -9.78
C THR A 46 -7.33 18.15 -9.77
N TYR A 47 -6.92 16.91 -10.01
CA TYR A 47 -5.52 16.51 -10.13
C TYR A 47 -5.23 16.22 -11.59
N THR A 48 -4.16 16.77 -12.13
CA THR A 48 -3.81 16.56 -13.54
C THR A 48 -2.64 15.59 -13.62
N VAL A 49 -2.83 14.45 -14.27
CA VAL A 49 -1.84 13.39 -14.31
C VAL A 49 -1.51 12.96 -15.73
N ARG A 50 -0.28 12.50 -15.92
CA ARG A 50 0.18 11.90 -17.16
C ARG A 50 0.34 10.40 -17.00
N ILE A 51 -0.57 9.62 -17.59
CA ILE A 51 -0.53 8.15 -17.50
C ILE A 51 0.59 7.59 -18.38
N LEU A 52 1.41 6.69 -17.82
CA LEU A 52 2.58 6.14 -18.50
C LEU A 52 2.25 4.79 -19.17
N PRO A 53 2.86 4.46 -20.32
CA PRO A 53 2.75 3.12 -20.90
C PRO A 53 3.44 2.08 -20.00
N LEU A 54 3.07 0.82 -20.18
CA LEU A 54 3.83 -0.28 -19.56
C LEU A 54 5.22 -0.38 -20.19
N ALA A 55 6.24 -0.37 -19.34
CA ALA A 55 7.64 -0.54 -19.74
C ALA A 55 7.92 -2.02 -20.09
N PRO A 56 8.64 -2.30 -21.20
CA PRO A 56 9.07 -3.65 -21.52
C PRO A 56 10.18 -4.12 -20.56
N THR A 57 10.31 -5.43 -20.36
CA THR A 57 11.35 -6.02 -19.50
C THR A 57 12.48 -6.58 -20.36
N GLU A 58 13.72 -6.27 -19.99
CA GLU A 58 14.90 -6.87 -20.61
C GLU A 58 14.94 -8.38 -20.31
N GLN A 59 15.19 -9.17 -21.33
CA GLN A 59 15.30 -10.62 -21.28
C GLN A 59 16.78 -11.01 -21.14
N PRO A 60 17.10 -12.25 -20.71
CA PRO A 60 18.49 -12.70 -20.56
C PRO A 60 19.32 -12.65 -21.86
N ASP A 61 18.67 -12.58 -23.02
CA ASP A 61 19.31 -12.45 -24.33
C ASP A 61 19.54 -10.99 -24.77
N GLY A 62 19.25 -10.01 -23.91
CA GLY A 62 19.34 -8.57 -24.18
C GLY A 62 18.17 -8.02 -25.01
N SER A 63 17.15 -8.83 -25.32
CA SER A 63 15.94 -8.35 -26.00
C SER A 63 14.93 -7.75 -25.00
N TYR A 64 14.08 -6.85 -25.46
CA TYR A 64 13.02 -6.27 -24.63
C TYR A 64 11.67 -6.91 -24.96
N LYS A 65 10.97 -7.40 -23.93
CA LYS A 65 9.66 -8.04 -24.08
C LYS A 65 8.61 -7.35 -23.22
N LEU A 66 7.48 -7.05 -23.83
CA LEU A 66 6.30 -6.55 -23.13
C LEU A 66 5.28 -7.69 -22.97
N GLU A 67 5.09 -8.15 -21.75
CA GLU A 67 4.14 -9.26 -21.46
C GLU A 67 2.68 -8.84 -21.69
N ARG A 68 2.35 -7.59 -21.36
CA ARG A 68 1.02 -7.00 -21.49
C ARG A 68 1.11 -5.66 -22.19
N LYS A 69 0.36 -5.51 -23.29
CA LYS A 69 0.17 -4.20 -23.93
C LYS A 69 -0.81 -3.37 -23.13
N GLY A 70 -0.52 -2.08 -22.97
CA GLY A 70 -1.40 -1.12 -22.32
C GLY A 70 -0.64 -0.19 -21.40
N TYR A 71 -1.33 0.32 -20.39
CA TYR A 71 -0.81 1.23 -19.37
C TYR A 71 -1.15 0.77 -17.94
N GLU A 72 -1.85 -0.36 -17.81
CA GLU A 72 -2.40 -0.82 -16.53
C GLU A 72 -2.15 -2.31 -16.28
N TYR A 73 -2.06 -2.65 -14.99
CA TYR A 73 -2.11 -4.02 -14.49
C TYR A 73 -3.36 -4.28 -13.62
N PRO A 74 -4.05 -5.42 -13.83
CA PRO A 74 -5.20 -5.80 -13.03
C PRO A 74 -4.75 -6.34 -11.67
N VAL A 75 -5.27 -5.76 -10.59
CA VAL A 75 -4.91 -6.11 -9.21
C VAL A 75 -6.13 -6.66 -8.48
N LYS A 76 -5.96 -7.75 -7.73
CA LYS A 76 -6.95 -8.21 -6.75
C LYS A 76 -6.42 -7.98 -5.34
N THR A 77 -7.07 -7.10 -4.59
CA THR A 77 -6.64 -6.73 -3.23
C THR A 77 -7.80 -6.81 -2.24
N GLN A 78 -7.46 -6.88 -0.97
CA GLN A 78 -8.43 -6.76 0.10
C GLN A 78 -7.78 -6.05 1.29
N VAL A 79 -8.58 -5.26 2.00
CA VAL A 79 -8.19 -4.71 3.30
C VAL A 79 -8.76 -5.62 4.37
N LEU A 80 -7.88 -6.28 5.11
CA LEU A 80 -8.23 -7.05 6.28
C LEU A 80 -8.44 -6.10 7.44
N LYS A 81 -9.59 -6.21 8.09
CA LYS A 81 -9.91 -5.46 9.30
C LYS A 81 -9.87 -6.42 10.49
N LEU A 82 -8.78 -6.37 11.24
CA LEU A 82 -8.58 -7.18 12.45
C LEU A 82 -8.94 -6.38 13.69
N ASP A 83 -9.66 -7.00 14.61
CA ASP A 83 -9.90 -6.45 15.93
C ASP A 83 -8.75 -6.88 16.86
N ASN A 84 -8.12 -5.91 17.52
CA ASN A 84 -7.03 -6.19 18.46
C ASN A 84 -7.64 -6.78 19.75
N PRO A 85 -7.22 -7.98 20.19
CA PRO A 85 -7.75 -8.60 21.41
C PRO A 85 -7.32 -7.88 22.69
N ARG A 86 -6.26 -7.06 22.66
CA ARG A 86 -5.70 -6.35 23.82
C ARG A 86 -5.43 -4.88 23.48
N PRO A 87 -6.48 -4.07 23.24
CA PRO A 87 -6.28 -2.67 22.86
C PRO A 87 -5.80 -1.85 24.06
N THR A 88 -4.69 -1.13 23.90
CA THR A 88 -4.16 -0.17 24.87
C THR A 88 -4.82 1.21 24.77
N GLY A 89 -5.51 1.50 23.66
CA GLY A 89 -6.23 2.76 23.43
C GLY A 89 -7.30 2.64 22.35
N LYS A 90 -8.04 3.72 22.08
CA LYS A 90 -9.08 3.74 21.02
C LYS A 90 -8.50 3.51 19.62
N LYS A 91 -7.31 4.03 19.32
CA LYS A 91 -6.62 3.88 18.03
C LYS A 91 -6.07 2.46 17.82
N ASP A 92 -5.80 1.71 18.90
CA ASP A 92 -5.26 0.34 18.84
C ASP A 92 -6.32 -0.75 18.72
N LYS A 93 -7.62 -0.39 18.70
CA LYS A 93 -8.72 -1.35 18.64
C LYS A 93 -8.78 -2.11 17.33
N GLN A 94 -8.37 -1.48 16.23
CA GLN A 94 -8.51 -2.02 14.89
C GLN A 94 -7.21 -1.91 14.14
N PHE A 95 -6.84 -2.99 13.48
CA PHE A 95 -5.64 -3.09 12.68
C PHE A 95 -6.04 -3.41 11.24
N PHE A 96 -5.47 -2.65 10.29
CA PHE A 96 -5.78 -2.78 8.88
C PHE A 96 -4.57 -3.30 8.13
N VAL A 97 -4.73 -4.41 7.41
CA VAL A 97 -3.67 -5.00 6.59
C VAL A 97 -4.17 -5.08 5.16
N ASN A 98 -3.43 -4.47 4.23
CA ASN A 98 -3.69 -4.65 2.80
C ASN A 98 -3.03 -5.93 2.34
N ILE A 99 -3.78 -6.78 1.66
CA ILE A 99 -3.27 -8.01 1.05
C ILE A 99 -3.62 -8.03 -0.44
N CYS A 100 -2.80 -8.72 -1.23
CA CYS A 100 -3.12 -9.10 -2.59
C CYS A 100 -3.53 -10.58 -2.65
N HIS A 101 -4.27 -10.94 -3.68
CA HIS A 101 -4.52 -12.34 -3.98
C HIS A 101 -3.20 -13.06 -4.26
N SER A 102 -2.95 -14.16 -3.56
CA SER A 102 -1.62 -14.79 -3.47
C SER A 102 -1.05 -15.23 -4.83
N SER A 103 -1.92 -15.63 -5.77
CA SER A 103 -1.48 -16.03 -7.12
C SER A 103 -0.79 -14.93 -7.92
N TYR A 104 -1.08 -13.66 -7.63
CA TYR A 104 -0.39 -12.55 -8.26
C TYR A 104 1.04 -12.38 -7.70
N ALA A 105 1.30 -12.87 -6.49
CA ALA A 105 2.64 -12.96 -5.89
C ALA A 105 3.36 -14.29 -6.23
N GLY A 106 2.83 -15.07 -7.18
CA GLY A 106 3.45 -16.33 -7.62
C GLY A 106 3.11 -17.55 -6.77
N LEU A 107 2.26 -17.42 -5.75
CA LEU A 107 1.82 -18.54 -4.92
C LEU A 107 0.75 -19.38 -5.63
N SER A 108 0.77 -20.69 -5.41
CA SER A 108 -0.13 -21.61 -6.11
C SER A 108 -1.51 -21.76 -5.45
N VAL A 109 -1.66 -21.29 -4.21
CA VAL A 109 -2.89 -21.38 -3.41
C VAL A 109 -3.16 -20.05 -2.71
N ASP A 110 -4.42 -19.64 -2.69
CA ASP A 110 -4.91 -18.47 -1.95
C ASP A 110 -5.77 -18.92 -0.77
N LEU A 111 -5.47 -18.36 0.41
CA LEU A 111 -6.11 -18.79 1.66
C LEU A 111 -7.56 -18.32 1.75
N ILE A 112 -7.90 -17.16 1.19
CA ILE A 112 -9.27 -16.62 1.21
C ILE A 112 -10.14 -17.39 0.21
N ASP A 113 -9.63 -17.68 -0.97
CA ASP A 113 -10.35 -18.51 -1.95
C ASP A 113 -10.56 -19.94 -1.42
N THR A 114 -9.54 -20.51 -0.77
CA THR A 114 -9.66 -21.82 -0.10
C THR A 114 -10.71 -21.78 1.01
N TYR A 115 -10.70 -20.73 1.84
CA TYR A 115 -11.72 -20.51 2.87
C TYR A 115 -13.12 -20.46 2.27
N LEU A 116 -13.33 -19.67 1.21
CA LEU A 116 -14.64 -19.57 0.54
C LEU A 116 -15.10 -20.91 -0.03
N GLN A 117 -14.19 -21.71 -0.58
CA GLN A 117 -14.51 -23.04 -1.10
C GLN A 117 -14.92 -24.00 0.02
N VAL A 118 -14.18 -24.04 1.14
CA VAL A 118 -14.52 -24.88 2.30
C VAL A 118 -15.84 -24.42 2.93
N ALA A 119 -16.04 -23.10 3.05
CA ALA A 119 -17.29 -22.52 3.53
C ALA A 119 -18.49 -22.95 2.67
N GLU A 120 -18.35 -22.91 1.34
CA GLU A 120 -19.39 -23.37 0.42
C GLU A 120 -19.67 -24.87 0.57
N ASN A 121 -18.65 -25.69 0.77
CA ASN A 121 -18.83 -27.13 0.99
C ASN A 121 -19.55 -27.44 2.31
N LYS A 122 -19.25 -26.70 3.38
CA LYS A 122 -19.84 -26.93 4.72
C LYS A 122 -21.22 -26.28 4.88
N TYR A 123 -21.41 -25.08 4.33
CA TYR A 123 -22.56 -24.20 4.60
C TYR A 123 -23.32 -23.78 3.34
N GLY A 124 -23.06 -24.42 2.19
CA GLY A 124 -23.67 -24.05 0.90
C GLY A 124 -25.22 -24.11 0.86
N SER A 125 -25.85 -24.80 1.81
CA SER A 125 -27.31 -24.81 1.97
C SER A 125 -27.87 -23.53 2.62
N ASP A 126 -27.06 -22.74 3.32
CA ASP A 126 -27.45 -21.44 3.88
C ASP A 126 -27.20 -20.32 2.87
N GLU A 127 -28.19 -20.09 1.99
CA GLU A 127 -28.11 -19.05 0.96
C GLU A 127 -27.85 -17.65 1.52
N LYS A 128 -28.33 -17.33 2.74
CA LYS A 128 -28.15 -16.01 3.34
C LYS A 128 -26.71 -15.81 3.80
N LEU A 129 -26.16 -16.81 4.49
CA LEU A 129 -24.75 -16.81 4.89
C LEU A 129 -23.85 -16.76 3.66
N MET A 130 -24.10 -17.61 2.66
CA MET A 130 -23.30 -17.63 1.44
C MET A 130 -23.34 -16.31 0.68
N LYS A 131 -24.50 -15.65 0.59
CA LYS A 131 -24.62 -14.31 0.00
C LYS A 131 -23.81 -13.26 0.76
N LYS A 132 -23.74 -13.36 2.09
CA LYS A 132 -22.97 -12.45 2.93
C LYS A 132 -21.46 -12.64 2.75
N ILE A 133 -20.97 -13.88 2.85
CA ILE A 133 -19.52 -14.15 2.77
C ILE A 133 -18.96 -13.97 1.35
N LYS A 134 -19.75 -14.25 0.29
CA LYS A 134 -19.38 -13.98 -1.11
C LYS A 134 -19.59 -12.50 -1.51
N GLY A 135 -20.10 -11.68 -0.59
CA GLY A 135 -20.34 -10.25 -0.78
C GLY A 135 -19.06 -9.42 -0.73
N SER A 136 -19.21 -8.11 -0.93
CA SER A 136 -18.10 -7.16 -0.87
C SER A 136 -17.54 -7.01 0.55
N GLY A 137 -16.27 -6.63 0.69
CA GLY A 137 -15.68 -6.32 2.00
C GLY A 137 -16.41 -5.21 2.77
N PHE A 138 -17.04 -4.26 2.06
CA PHE A 138 -17.86 -3.21 2.66
C PHE A 138 -19.08 -3.77 3.40
N ASP A 139 -19.68 -4.84 2.87
CA ASP A 139 -20.81 -5.56 3.48
C ASP A 139 -20.36 -6.67 4.45
N GLY A 140 -19.05 -6.76 4.74
CA GLY A 140 -18.46 -7.78 5.60
C GLY A 140 -18.26 -9.13 4.91
N GLY A 141 -18.21 -9.18 3.58
CA GLY A 141 -17.84 -10.36 2.80
C GLY A 141 -16.34 -10.47 2.52
N LEU A 142 -15.95 -11.52 1.80
CA LEU A 142 -14.58 -11.88 1.47
C LEU A 142 -14.27 -11.73 -0.03
N LYS A 143 -15.14 -11.08 -0.80
CA LYS A 143 -14.89 -10.86 -2.22
C LYS A 143 -13.71 -9.91 -2.41
N TRP A 144 -12.72 -10.36 -3.18
CA TRP A 144 -11.60 -9.56 -3.65
C TRP A 144 -12.05 -8.28 -4.37
N ASN A 145 -11.40 -7.17 -4.06
CA ASN A 145 -11.58 -5.93 -4.79
C ASN A 145 -10.81 -6.00 -6.10
N SER A 146 -11.49 -5.73 -7.21
CA SER A 146 -10.85 -5.57 -8.52
C SER A 146 -10.39 -4.13 -8.68
N GLN A 147 -9.09 -3.95 -8.88
CA GLN A 147 -8.43 -2.67 -9.06
C GLN A 147 -7.52 -2.70 -10.29
N ARG A 148 -7.05 -1.53 -10.69
CA ARG A 148 -6.19 -1.31 -11.85
C ARG A 148 -5.09 -0.36 -11.44
N ALA A 149 -3.86 -0.86 -11.47
CA ALA A 149 -2.67 -0.12 -11.13
C ALA A 149 -1.99 0.39 -12.40
N MET A 150 -1.51 1.63 -12.38
CA MET A 150 -0.79 2.25 -13.49
C MET A 150 0.26 3.22 -12.95
N TYR A 151 1.32 3.43 -13.72
CA TYR A 151 2.26 4.50 -13.43
C TYR A 151 1.79 5.82 -14.03
N ILE A 152 2.06 6.89 -13.31
CA ILE A 152 1.73 8.25 -13.70
C ILE A 152 2.89 9.20 -13.38
N LEU A 153 2.87 10.38 -13.99
CA LEU A 153 3.49 11.59 -13.45
C LEU A 153 2.39 12.51 -12.94
N ASP A 154 2.59 13.12 -11.79
CA ASP A 154 1.78 14.26 -11.36
C ASP A 154 2.23 15.48 -12.17
N LEU A 155 1.33 16.11 -12.93
CA LEU A 155 1.71 17.27 -13.73
C LEU A 155 1.85 18.55 -12.89
N ASP A 156 1.27 18.57 -11.69
CA ASP A 156 1.42 19.69 -10.76
C ASP A 156 2.74 19.59 -9.98
N ASN A 157 3.30 18.39 -9.82
CA ASN A 157 4.55 18.10 -9.08
C ASN A 157 5.44 17.11 -9.85
N ARG A 158 5.78 17.44 -11.10
CA ARG A 158 6.43 16.52 -12.04
C ARG A 158 7.84 16.08 -11.61
N GLU A 159 8.51 16.94 -10.87
CA GLU A 159 9.82 16.72 -10.26
C GLU A 159 9.84 15.61 -9.20
N GLU A 160 8.69 15.25 -8.63
CA GLU A 160 8.58 14.13 -7.68
C GLU A 160 8.69 12.76 -8.37
N GLY A 161 8.69 12.73 -9.71
CA GLY A 161 8.91 11.54 -10.51
C GLY A 161 7.70 10.62 -10.61
N ILE A 162 7.98 9.34 -10.88
CA ILE A 162 6.96 8.35 -11.23
C ILE A 162 6.22 7.87 -9.98
N HIS A 163 4.89 7.97 -10.03
CA HIS A 163 4.00 7.51 -8.98
C HIS A 163 3.13 6.34 -9.43
N LEU A 164 2.77 5.49 -8.47
CA LEU A 164 1.78 4.43 -8.65
C LEU A 164 0.37 4.94 -8.34
N LEU A 165 -0.51 4.92 -9.33
CA LEU A 165 -1.93 5.19 -9.19
C LEU A 165 -2.72 3.87 -9.20
N ILE A 166 -3.54 3.65 -8.16
CA ILE A 166 -4.45 2.50 -8.08
C ILE A 166 -5.89 2.99 -8.15
N LEU A 167 -6.62 2.56 -9.18
CA LEU A 167 -8.03 2.85 -9.37
C LEU A 167 -8.88 1.62 -9.04
N SER A 168 -10.03 1.82 -8.39
CA SER A 168 -11.10 0.82 -8.38
C SER A 168 -11.53 0.49 -9.82
N TYR A 169 -12.08 -0.72 -10.03
CA TYR A 169 -12.57 -1.11 -11.35
C TYR A 169 -13.58 -0.11 -11.93
N SER A 170 -14.47 0.45 -11.12
CA SER A 170 -15.44 1.46 -11.58
C SER A 170 -14.79 2.77 -12.03
N GLN A 171 -13.76 3.23 -11.31
CA GLN A 171 -13.01 4.44 -11.69
C GLN A 171 -12.22 4.20 -12.98
N TYR A 172 -11.53 3.06 -13.06
CA TYR A 172 -10.85 2.64 -14.29
C TYR A 172 -11.81 2.54 -15.48
N LYS A 173 -13.01 1.98 -15.28
CA LYS A 173 -13.99 1.82 -16.35
C LYS A 173 -14.45 3.16 -16.92
N ASP A 174 -14.68 4.17 -16.07
CA ASP A 174 -15.01 5.54 -16.51
C ASP A 174 -13.87 6.14 -17.34
N LEU A 175 -12.63 6.04 -16.87
CA LEU A 175 -11.44 6.46 -17.62
C LEU A 175 -11.32 5.73 -18.97
N GLU A 176 -11.46 4.41 -18.97
CA GLU A 176 -11.30 3.57 -20.15
C GLU A 176 -12.38 3.85 -21.20
N ASP A 177 -13.63 4.08 -20.78
CA ASP A 177 -14.72 4.44 -21.69
C ASP A 177 -14.49 5.80 -22.36
N ARG A 178 -14.00 6.78 -21.60
CA ARG A 178 -13.63 8.10 -22.14
C ARG A 178 -12.47 8.00 -23.12
N LYS A 179 -11.43 7.25 -22.76
CA LYS A 179 -10.29 6.97 -23.63
C LYS A 179 -10.74 6.36 -24.95
N LEU A 180 -11.55 5.30 -24.91
CA LEU A 180 -12.04 4.63 -26.12
C LEU A 180 -12.92 5.56 -26.99
N ALA A 181 -13.76 6.38 -26.37
CA ALA A 181 -14.59 7.34 -27.09
C ALA A 181 -13.75 8.39 -27.83
N ILE A 182 -12.68 8.89 -27.21
CA ILE A 182 -11.75 9.85 -27.83
C ILE A 182 -10.90 9.16 -28.89
N TRP A 183 -10.33 7.99 -28.57
CA TRP A 183 -9.44 7.27 -29.48
C TRP A 183 -10.14 6.91 -30.78
N LYS A 184 -11.41 6.49 -30.72
CA LYS A 184 -12.22 6.23 -31.91
C LYS A 184 -12.30 7.45 -32.84
N LYS A 185 -12.53 8.65 -32.28
CA LYS A 185 -12.59 9.91 -33.06
C LYS A 185 -11.23 10.28 -33.64
N LEU A 186 -10.13 10.00 -32.93
CA LEU A 186 -8.78 10.26 -33.41
C LEU A 186 -8.39 9.30 -34.55
N LEU A 187 -8.78 8.03 -34.45
CA LEU A 187 -8.55 7.02 -35.49
C LEU A 187 -9.25 7.33 -36.81
N GLU A 188 -10.42 7.98 -36.77
CA GLU A 188 -11.12 8.46 -37.98
C GLU A 188 -10.30 9.51 -38.75
N LYS A 189 -9.50 10.33 -38.03
CA LYS A 189 -8.62 11.34 -38.64
C LYS A 189 -7.25 10.78 -39.01
N ASN A 190 -6.69 9.95 -38.14
CA ASN A 190 -5.39 9.31 -38.32
C ASN A 190 -5.48 7.82 -37.92
N PRO A 191 -5.55 6.89 -38.89
CA PRO A 191 -5.64 5.45 -38.61
C PRO A 191 -4.46 4.86 -37.84
N LYS A 192 -3.33 5.58 -37.75
CA LYS A 192 -2.13 5.17 -37.00
C LYS A 192 -2.02 5.83 -35.62
N CYS A 193 -3.06 6.55 -35.18
CA CYS A 193 -3.06 7.21 -33.88
C CYS A 193 -2.85 6.20 -32.74
N LEU A 194 -1.84 6.44 -31.92
CA LEU A 194 -1.51 5.64 -30.75
C LEU A 194 -2.49 5.92 -29.60
N CYS A 195 -2.33 5.20 -28.48
CA CYS A 195 -3.20 5.36 -27.31
C CYS A 195 -3.20 6.82 -26.81
N PRO A 196 -4.37 7.48 -26.70
CA PRO A 196 -4.44 8.93 -26.47
C PRO A 196 -4.13 9.36 -25.04
N ILE A 197 -3.88 8.42 -24.10
CA ILE A 197 -3.56 8.75 -22.71
C ILE A 197 -2.24 8.16 -22.24
N SER A 198 -1.62 7.28 -23.03
CA SER A 198 -0.42 6.55 -22.61
C SER A 198 0.64 6.38 -23.69
N SER A 199 0.47 6.95 -24.90
CA SER A 199 1.56 7.03 -25.87
C SER A 199 2.72 7.87 -25.31
N LEU A 200 3.92 7.76 -25.86
CA LEU A 200 5.08 8.52 -25.40
C LEU A 200 4.95 10.01 -25.77
N GLU A 201 4.54 10.30 -27.01
CA GLU A 201 4.55 11.67 -27.55
C GLU A 201 3.16 12.31 -27.61
N ASP A 202 2.12 11.54 -27.96
CA ASP A 202 0.80 12.07 -28.35
C ASP A 202 -0.29 11.93 -27.28
N ALA A 203 0.09 11.70 -26.02
CA ALA A 203 -0.89 11.40 -24.98
C ALA A 203 -1.35 12.68 -24.27
N PHE A 204 -2.66 12.80 -24.12
CA PHE A 204 -3.31 13.91 -23.44
C PHE A 204 -3.25 13.71 -21.92
N PRO A 205 -3.11 14.80 -21.15
CA PRO A 205 -3.31 14.79 -19.72
C PRO A 205 -4.67 14.21 -19.31
N VAL A 206 -4.70 13.53 -18.17
CA VAL A 206 -5.91 13.03 -17.55
C VAL A 206 -6.19 13.84 -16.29
N GLU A 207 -7.37 14.45 -16.24
CA GLU A 207 -7.84 15.18 -15.08
C GLU A 207 -8.70 14.25 -14.22
N ILE A 208 -8.34 14.13 -12.95
CA ILE A 208 -9.09 13.36 -11.96
C ILE A 208 -9.67 14.34 -10.95
N THR A 209 -10.98 14.57 -11.02
CA THR A 209 -11.66 15.41 -10.04
C THR A 209 -12.19 14.56 -8.90
N ARG A 210 -11.67 14.79 -7.69
CA ARG A 210 -12.21 14.27 -6.43
C ARG A 210 -13.18 15.29 -5.86
N LYS A 211 -14.43 14.87 -5.63
CA LYS A 211 -15.47 15.68 -4.96
C LYS A 211 -15.97 14.97 -3.72
N GLU A 212 -16.24 15.73 -2.68
CA GLU A 212 -16.93 15.25 -1.49
C GLU A 212 -18.31 15.88 -1.40
N GLU A 213 -19.34 15.06 -1.58
CA GLU A 213 -20.74 15.48 -1.48
C GLU A 213 -21.47 14.57 -0.49
N ASN A 214 -22.13 15.15 0.52
CA ASN A 214 -22.90 14.39 1.52
C ASN A 214 -22.09 13.26 2.22
N LYS A 215 -20.83 13.54 2.61
CA LYS A 215 -19.88 12.56 3.19
C LYS A 215 -19.56 11.38 2.27
N LYS A 216 -19.79 11.52 0.96
CA LYS A 216 -19.39 10.56 -0.05
C LYS A 216 -18.35 11.18 -0.96
N THR A 217 -17.20 10.52 -1.03
CA THR A 217 -16.17 10.85 -2.02
C THR A 217 -16.55 10.24 -3.36
N THR A 218 -16.56 11.07 -4.40
CA THR A 218 -16.78 10.66 -5.79
C THR A 218 -15.60 11.13 -6.64
N TYR A 219 -15.37 10.40 -7.73
CA TYR A 219 -14.28 10.66 -8.66
C TYR A 219 -14.85 10.73 -10.07
N THR A 220 -14.43 11.73 -10.82
CA THR A 220 -14.76 11.87 -12.24
C THR A 220 -13.51 12.09 -13.04
N PHE A 221 -13.43 11.43 -14.20
CA PHE A 221 -12.27 11.50 -15.09
C PHE A 221 -12.57 12.41 -16.27
N ASN A 222 -11.60 13.20 -16.70
CA ASN A 222 -11.62 13.90 -17.97
C ASN A 222 -10.28 13.71 -18.68
N ILE A 223 -10.27 13.83 -20.00
CA ILE A 223 -9.05 13.75 -20.81
C ILE A 223 -8.94 15.10 -21.50
N ASP A 224 -7.92 15.87 -21.17
CA ASP A 224 -7.75 17.22 -21.66
C ASP A 224 -7.20 17.23 -23.08
N THR A 225 -8.12 17.19 -24.05
CA THR A 225 -7.77 17.31 -25.48
C THR A 225 -7.59 18.76 -25.94
N ILE A 226 -7.79 19.75 -25.06
CA ILE A 226 -7.76 21.17 -25.41
C ILE A 226 -6.35 21.73 -25.21
N SER A 227 -5.69 21.40 -24.10
CA SER A 227 -4.35 21.91 -23.79
C SER A 227 -3.24 21.31 -24.66
N GLY A 228 -3.50 20.16 -25.29
CA GLY A 228 -2.57 19.49 -26.18
C GLY A 228 -1.98 18.20 -25.59
N ALA A 229 -1.10 17.56 -26.35
CA ALA A 229 -0.41 16.36 -25.90
C ALA A 229 0.75 16.72 -24.97
N GLU A 230 1.02 15.83 -24.02
CA GLU A 230 2.06 15.96 -23.02
C GLU A 230 3.13 14.87 -23.25
N PRO A 231 4.17 15.16 -24.05
CA PRO A 231 5.21 14.18 -24.35
C PRO A 231 6.07 13.86 -23.12
N LEU A 232 6.63 12.64 -23.10
CA LEU A 232 7.67 12.28 -22.12
C LEU A 232 9.04 12.73 -22.63
N SER A 233 9.86 13.24 -21.72
CA SER A 233 11.28 13.52 -21.95
C SER A 233 12.11 12.22 -21.99
N GLU A 234 13.32 12.29 -22.56
CA GLU A 234 14.24 11.14 -22.60
C GLU A 234 14.60 10.65 -21.19
N GLU A 235 14.74 11.57 -20.23
CA GLU A 235 15.01 11.28 -18.82
C GLU A 235 13.85 10.50 -18.18
N GLU A 236 12.61 10.90 -18.44
CA GLU A 236 11.42 10.22 -17.91
C GLU A 236 11.21 8.84 -18.53
N VAL A 237 11.52 8.68 -19.81
CA VAL A 237 11.50 7.37 -20.48
C VAL A 237 12.54 6.45 -19.87
N SER A 238 13.74 6.98 -19.57
CA SER A 238 14.81 6.24 -18.91
C SER A 238 14.41 5.84 -17.47
N SER A 239 13.88 6.79 -16.71
CA SER A 239 13.34 6.54 -15.36
C SER A 239 12.22 5.49 -15.37
N LEU A 240 11.32 5.51 -16.37
CA LEU A 240 10.26 4.51 -16.51
C LEU A 240 10.81 3.10 -16.83
N LEU A 241 11.91 3.01 -17.57
CA LEU A 241 12.57 1.73 -17.84
C LEU A 241 13.22 1.15 -16.57
N GLU A 242 13.82 2.00 -15.75
CA GLU A 242 14.47 1.67 -14.48
C GLU A 242 13.46 1.41 -13.34
N THR A 243 12.28 2.00 -13.41
CA THR A 243 11.23 1.82 -12.41
C THR A 243 10.82 0.35 -12.31
N GLN A 244 10.74 -0.17 -11.09
CA GLN A 244 10.26 -1.53 -10.83
C GLN A 244 8.94 -1.80 -11.57
N ARG A 245 8.77 -2.98 -12.17
CA ARG A 245 7.52 -3.29 -12.87
C ARG A 245 6.36 -3.36 -11.88
N ILE A 246 5.20 -2.85 -12.28
CA ILE A 246 3.99 -2.75 -11.43
C ILE A 246 3.70 -4.06 -10.66
N PRO A 247 3.71 -5.26 -11.29
CA PRO A 247 3.50 -6.51 -10.56
C PRO A 247 4.47 -6.71 -9.38
N ALA A 248 5.75 -6.43 -9.57
CA ALA A 248 6.75 -6.57 -8.51
C ALA A 248 6.60 -5.50 -7.42
N ALA A 249 6.13 -4.30 -7.79
CA ALA A 249 5.87 -3.21 -6.84
C ALA A 249 4.64 -3.46 -5.94
N ILE A 250 3.62 -4.18 -6.43
CA ILE A 250 2.33 -4.33 -5.73
C ILE A 250 2.06 -5.74 -5.19
N TYR A 251 2.60 -6.79 -5.81
CA TYR A 251 2.34 -8.17 -5.42
C TYR A 251 3.36 -8.68 -4.41
N ARG A 252 3.43 -7.98 -3.28
CA ARG A 252 4.19 -8.45 -2.14
C ARG A 252 3.28 -9.29 -1.24
N TYR A 253 3.54 -10.59 -1.17
CA TYR A 253 2.91 -11.48 -0.21
C TYR A 253 4.00 -12.12 0.65
N SER A 254 4.02 -11.73 1.92
CA SER A 254 5.04 -12.15 2.89
C SER A 254 4.41 -12.98 4.01
N ARG A 255 5.25 -13.55 4.87
CA ARG A 255 4.85 -14.26 6.08
C ARG A 255 3.94 -13.41 6.97
N PHE A 256 4.24 -12.13 7.13
CA PHE A 256 3.33 -11.17 7.78
C PHE A 256 1.91 -11.17 7.16
N HIS A 257 1.80 -11.15 5.83
CA HIS A 257 0.50 -11.14 5.15
C HIS A 257 -0.26 -12.45 5.34
N MET A 258 0.45 -13.58 5.28
CA MET A 258 -0.12 -14.90 5.55
C MET A 258 -0.65 -14.98 6.99
N GLU A 259 0.15 -14.60 7.98
CA GLU A 259 -0.23 -14.66 9.40
C GLU A 259 -1.38 -13.70 9.73
N ALA A 260 -1.37 -12.49 9.16
CA ALA A 260 -2.48 -11.55 9.24
C ALA A 260 -3.76 -12.14 8.64
N THR A 261 -3.67 -12.83 7.51
CA THR A 261 -4.83 -13.49 6.86
C THR A 261 -5.38 -14.62 7.73
N ILE A 262 -4.51 -15.44 8.33
CA ILE A 262 -4.91 -16.51 9.25
C ILE A 262 -5.66 -15.93 10.45
N GLU A 263 -5.12 -14.89 11.07
CA GLU A 263 -5.74 -14.28 12.25
C GLU A 263 -7.07 -13.62 11.89
N PHE A 264 -7.13 -12.90 10.77
CA PHE A 264 -8.37 -12.33 10.26
C PHE A 264 -9.44 -13.39 10.02
N LEU A 265 -9.11 -14.51 9.38
CA LEU A 265 -10.09 -15.56 9.08
C LEU A 265 -10.58 -16.28 10.35
N LYS A 266 -9.75 -16.42 11.39
CA LYS A 266 -10.20 -16.93 12.70
C LYS A 266 -11.23 -16.00 13.35
N GLN A 267 -10.96 -14.68 13.34
CA GLN A 267 -11.91 -13.69 13.84
C GLN A 267 -13.19 -13.67 13.00
N TYR A 268 -13.06 -13.86 11.69
CA TYR A 268 -14.18 -13.94 10.77
C TYR A 268 -15.07 -15.17 11.03
N ASP A 269 -14.46 -16.35 11.23
CA ASP A 269 -15.16 -17.59 11.62
C ASP A 269 -15.98 -17.38 12.88
N ALA A 270 -15.35 -16.85 13.94
CA ALA A 270 -16.01 -16.59 15.21
C ALA A 270 -17.18 -15.60 15.06
N LYS A 271 -16.99 -14.54 14.27
CA LYS A 271 -18.02 -13.53 14.01
C LYS A 271 -19.20 -14.03 13.18
N MET A 272 -18.96 -14.99 12.27
CA MET A 272 -19.99 -15.58 11.44
C MET A 272 -20.57 -16.87 12.03
N GLU A 273 -20.12 -17.28 13.22
CA GLU A 273 -20.50 -18.53 13.88
C GLU A 273 -20.21 -19.77 12.99
N MET A 274 -19.07 -19.72 12.31
CA MET A 274 -18.58 -20.74 11.39
C MET A 274 -17.36 -21.47 11.97
N ASP A 275 -17.09 -22.66 11.43
CA ASP A 275 -15.96 -23.51 11.79
C ASP A 275 -15.22 -23.95 10.51
N VAL A 276 -14.77 -22.99 9.70
CA VAL A 276 -14.07 -23.25 8.43
C VAL A 276 -12.57 -23.44 8.68
N MET A 277 -11.97 -22.63 9.55
CA MET A 277 -10.54 -22.62 9.84
C MET A 277 -10.02 -23.90 10.48
N SER A 278 -10.89 -24.72 11.09
CA SER A 278 -10.52 -26.03 11.64
C SER A 278 -10.38 -27.12 10.58
N SER A 279 -10.73 -26.84 9.32
CA SER A 279 -10.71 -27.87 8.28
C SER A 279 -9.29 -28.27 7.89
N LYS A 280 -9.17 -29.52 7.42
CA LYS A 280 -7.90 -30.07 6.96
C LYS A 280 -7.40 -29.33 5.72
N GLU A 281 -8.31 -28.94 4.83
CA GLU A 281 -8.01 -28.21 3.60
C GLU A 281 -7.37 -26.84 3.90
N ILE A 282 -7.84 -26.14 4.94
CA ILE A 282 -7.23 -24.87 5.37
C ILE A 282 -5.83 -25.10 5.94
N THR A 283 -5.66 -26.14 6.75
CA THR A 283 -4.35 -26.49 7.32
C THR A 283 -3.34 -26.81 6.21
N GLU A 284 -3.74 -27.61 5.23
CA GLU A 284 -2.92 -27.95 4.06
C GLU A 284 -2.59 -26.73 3.20
N ALA A 285 -3.55 -25.82 3.00
CA ALA A 285 -3.31 -24.57 2.26
C ALA A 285 -2.29 -23.67 2.96
N ILE A 286 -2.37 -23.53 4.29
CA ILE A 286 -1.40 -22.76 5.08
C ILE A 286 0.00 -23.37 4.97
N GLU A 287 0.13 -24.69 5.10
CA GLU A 287 1.42 -25.38 4.96
C GLU A 287 2.01 -25.19 3.57
N LYS A 288 1.18 -25.26 2.52
CA LYS A 288 1.63 -25.05 1.15
C LYS A 288 2.11 -23.63 0.91
N ILE A 289 1.35 -22.62 1.37
CA ILE A 289 1.78 -21.22 1.28
C ILE A 289 3.11 -21.04 2.01
N LYS A 290 3.28 -21.58 3.22
CA LYS A 290 4.54 -21.51 3.98
C LYS A 290 5.74 -22.07 3.21
N MET A 291 5.57 -23.15 2.45
CA MET A 291 6.65 -23.75 1.65
C MET A 291 7.01 -22.92 0.41
N GLU A 292 6.09 -22.09 -0.08
CA GLU A 292 6.25 -21.26 -1.27
C GLU A 292 6.71 -19.83 -0.95
N LEU A 293 6.68 -19.42 0.33
CA LEU A 293 7.22 -18.13 0.77
C LEU A 293 8.75 -18.08 0.64
N HIS A 294 9.30 -16.87 0.49
CA HIS A 294 10.73 -16.67 0.38
C HIS A 294 11.45 -17.14 1.66
N PRO A 295 12.52 -17.97 1.57
CA PRO A 295 13.20 -18.51 2.75
C PRO A 295 13.74 -17.45 3.72
N ASP A 296 14.16 -16.31 3.19
CA ASP A 296 14.71 -15.20 3.98
C ASP A 296 13.63 -14.28 4.59
N ASP A 297 12.34 -14.56 4.36
CA ASP A 297 11.25 -13.77 4.91
C ASP A 297 11.06 -14.04 6.41
N LYS A 298 11.56 -13.10 7.22
CA LYS A 298 11.44 -13.10 8.68
C LYS A 298 10.26 -12.27 9.19
N SER A 299 9.46 -11.69 8.29
CA SER A 299 8.33 -10.83 8.70
C SER A 299 7.31 -11.61 9.51
N HIS A 300 6.78 -11.02 10.58
CA HIS A 300 5.79 -11.67 11.44
C HIS A 300 4.66 -10.71 11.78
N PHE A 301 3.43 -11.21 11.79
CA PHE A 301 2.27 -10.43 12.20
C PHE A 301 2.17 -10.38 13.73
N SER A 302 2.08 -9.17 14.31
CA SER A 302 1.79 -8.99 15.74
C SER A 302 0.87 -7.79 15.96
N PHE A 303 0.02 -7.89 17.00
CA PHE A 303 -0.76 -6.76 17.50
C PHE A 303 0.07 -5.83 18.39
N ASP A 304 1.20 -6.30 18.94
CA ASP A 304 2.03 -5.56 19.88
C ASP A 304 3.02 -4.63 19.16
N LYS A 305 2.95 -3.32 19.44
CA LYS A 305 3.78 -2.27 18.80
C LYS A 305 5.29 -2.51 19.00
N LYS A 306 5.70 -3.10 20.13
CA LYS A 306 7.11 -3.39 20.45
C LYS A 306 7.69 -4.57 19.63
N GLU A 307 6.88 -5.58 19.36
CA GLU A 307 7.30 -6.74 18.57
C GLU A 307 7.42 -6.41 17.07
N ARG A 308 6.68 -5.40 16.60
CA ARG A 308 6.80 -4.90 15.22
C ARG A 308 8.16 -4.27 14.92
N ASN A 309 8.81 -3.68 15.91
CA ASN A 309 10.12 -3.02 15.77
C ASN A 309 11.32 -3.92 16.13
N SER A 310 11.07 -5.16 16.58
CA SER A 310 12.15 -6.05 17.02
C SER A 310 12.68 -6.98 15.91
N GLY A 311 12.21 -6.80 14.68
CA GLY A 311 12.51 -7.69 13.53
C GLY A 311 13.61 -7.20 12.58
N ASP A 312 13.95 -5.92 12.59
CA ASP A 312 14.96 -5.36 11.70
C ASP A 312 16.11 -4.78 12.52
N ASN A 313 17.28 -5.38 12.32
CA ASN A 313 18.56 -4.80 12.68
C ASN A 313 19.09 -4.07 11.44
N GLU A 314 18.28 -3.16 10.89
CA GLU A 314 18.56 -2.25 9.79
C GLU A 314 17.77 -0.96 10.06
N GLU A 315 18.52 0.10 10.34
CA GLU A 315 18.19 1.53 10.51
C GLU A 315 16.80 2.01 11.02
N PRO A 316 16.78 2.95 11.98
CA PRO A 316 15.55 3.48 12.56
C PRO A 316 14.85 4.44 11.58
N SER A 317 13.97 3.93 10.72
CA SER A 317 13.07 4.78 9.92
C SER A 317 11.77 5.11 10.66
N ASP A 318 11.36 6.38 10.53
CA ASP A 318 10.07 7.00 10.90
C ASP A 318 9.83 7.47 12.36
N ASN A 319 10.85 7.50 13.24
CA ASN A 319 10.74 8.10 14.59
C ASN A 319 11.85 9.12 14.88
N GLU A 320 12.27 9.92 13.91
CA GLU A 320 13.31 10.94 14.11
C GLU A 320 12.69 12.32 14.35
N LEU A 321 13.41 13.15 15.12
CA LEU A 321 13.08 14.54 15.46
C LEU A 321 12.54 15.33 14.26
N ASP A 322 13.06 15.06 13.06
CA ASP A 322 12.63 15.65 11.79
C ASP A 322 11.14 15.43 11.49
N SER A 323 10.56 14.31 11.90
CA SER A 323 9.12 14.04 11.74
C SER A 323 8.26 14.93 12.66
N LEU A 324 8.77 15.24 13.85
CA LEU A 324 8.12 16.17 14.78
C LEU A 324 8.23 17.62 14.29
N TRP A 325 9.39 18.00 13.74
CA TRP A 325 9.58 19.29 13.06
C TRP A 325 8.66 19.46 11.86
N ASN A 326 8.58 18.47 10.97
CA ASN A 326 7.67 18.48 9.82
C ASN A 326 6.18 18.61 10.24
N LEU A 327 5.80 17.99 11.35
CA LEU A 327 4.44 18.10 11.87
C LEU A 327 4.18 19.49 12.46
N TRP A 328 5.15 20.06 13.17
CA TRP A 328 5.07 21.43 13.68
C TRP A 328 4.96 22.45 12.55
N GLU A 329 5.79 22.36 11.52
CA GLU A 329 5.76 23.26 10.36
C GLU A 329 4.40 23.24 9.66
N LYS A 330 3.83 22.05 9.42
CA LYS A 330 2.48 21.90 8.83
C LYS A 330 1.38 22.51 9.68
N LEU A 331 1.49 22.44 11.02
CA LEU A 331 0.53 23.09 11.91
C LEU A 331 0.71 24.61 11.90
N ASN A 332 1.95 25.08 11.89
CA ASN A 332 2.28 26.50 11.86
C ASN A 332 1.84 27.18 10.55
N GLU A 333 2.06 26.54 9.39
CA GLU A 333 1.59 27.02 8.07
C GLU A 333 0.07 27.14 8.00
N ARG A 334 -0.65 26.24 8.69
CA ARG A 334 -2.11 26.25 8.81
C ARG A 334 -2.61 27.24 9.89
N GLY A 335 -1.70 27.90 10.62
CA GLY A 335 -2.03 28.83 11.71
C GLY A 335 -2.60 28.15 12.96
N ILE A 336 -2.31 26.86 13.15
CA ILE A 336 -2.81 26.06 14.27
C ILE A 336 -1.85 26.18 15.45
N GLY A 337 -2.28 26.85 16.51
CA GLY A 337 -1.45 27.10 17.69
C GLY A 337 -1.38 25.92 18.68
N ASP A 338 -0.35 25.92 19.53
CA ASP A 338 -0.05 24.85 20.51
C ASP A 338 -1.18 24.46 21.45
N LYS A 339 -2.15 25.36 21.70
CA LYS A 339 -3.31 25.12 22.58
C LYS A 339 -4.48 24.41 21.88
N SER A 340 -4.41 24.25 20.56
CA SER A 340 -5.39 23.48 19.78
C SER A 340 -5.30 21.99 20.07
N GLU A 341 -6.30 21.21 19.67
CA GLU A 341 -6.28 19.75 19.76
C GLU A 341 -5.09 19.17 19.00
N GLU A 342 -4.87 19.60 17.75
CA GLU A 342 -3.72 19.16 16.92
C GLU A 342 -2.37 19.62 17.50
N GLY A 343 -2.32 20.80 18.13
CA GLY A 343 -1.14 21.29 18.85
C GLY A 343 -0.84 20.53 20.15
N GLN A 344 -1.86 20.07 20.86
CA GLN A 344 -1.68 19.20 22.02
C GLN A 344 -1.29 17.77 21.61
N ASP A 345 -1.83 17.25 20.51
CA ASP A 345 -1.42 15.97 19.92
C ASP A 345 0.08 15.97 19.55
N LEU A 346 0.57 17.05 18.93
CA LEU A 346 2.01 17.24 18.68
C LEU A 346 2.79 17.30 20.00
N ARG A 347 2.27 17.99 21.00
CA ARG A 347 2.93 18.09 22.31
C ARG A 347 3.04 16.74 23.04
N ASP A 348 2.05 15.86 22.87
CA ASP A 348 2.08 14.50 23.39
C ASP A 348 3.08 13.62 22.63
N ALA A 349 3.19 13.79 21.31
CA ALA A 349 4.23 13.12 20.52
C ALA A 349 5.65 13.55 20.93
N ILE A 350 5.85 14.85 21.20
CA ILE A 350 7.10 15.40 21.74
C ILE A 350 7.43 14.79 23.10
N ARG A 351 6.44 14.59 24.00
CA ARG A 351 6.64 13.92 25.29
C ARG A 351 7.03 12.46 25.12
N GLU A 352 6.31 11.72 24.26
CA GLU A 352 6.62 10.31 23.97
C GLU A 352 8.05 10.18 23.41
N TYR A 353 8.50 11.13 22.60
CA TYR A 353 9.87 11.17 22.08
C TYR A 353 10.92 11.44 23.16
N ILE A 354 10.69 12.43 24.04
CA ILE A 354 11.60 12.73 25.17
C ILE A 354 11.74 11.49 26.08
N ASP A 355 10.61 10.85 26.41
CA ASP A 355 10.59 9.67 27.28
C ASP A 355 11.25 8.45 26.60
N ALA A 356 11.03 8.25 25.29
CA ALA A 356 11.60 7.15 24.53
C ALA A 356 13.13 7.26 24.35
N ASN A 357 13.65 8.48 24.30
CA ASN A 357 15.09 8.75 24.11
C ASN A 357 15.80 9.15 25.42
N GLU A 358 15.12 9.05 26.57
CA GLU A 358 15.61 9.42 27.90
C GLU A 358 16.27 10.82 27.95
N LEU A 359 15.73 11.78 27.18
CA LEU A 359 16.30 13.12 27.05
C LEU A 359 16.01 13.96 28.30
N ASN A 360 16.99 14.74 28.74
CA ASN A 360 16.85 15.62 29.90
C ASN A 360 16.12 16.93 29.56
N VAL A 361 14.99 16.84 28.87
CA VAL A 361 14.16 17.97 28.44
C VAL A 361 12.89 18.05 29.28
N ARG A 362 12.69 19.16 29.97
CA ARG A 362 11.54 19.34 30.88
C ARG A 362 10.37 20.04 30.18
N VAL A 363 9.29 19.30 29.97
CA VAL A 363 8.03 19.86 29.45
C VAL A 363 7.32 20.69 30.52
N THR A 364 7.23 22.00 30.35
CA THR A 364 6.51 22.92 31.25
C THR A 364 5.42 23.69 30.51
N ARG A 365 4.39 24.19 31.22
CA ARG A 365 3.25 24.90 30.60
C ARG A 365 3.63 26.21 29.90
N GLY A 366 4.81 26.76 30.16
CA GLY A 366 5.31 28.00 29.55
C GLY A 366 6.06 27.81 28.24
N LYS A 367 6.46 26.57 27.89
CA LYS A 367 7.19 26.28 26.64
C LYS A 367 6.24 26.02 25.48
N THR A 368 6.52 26.60 24.33
CA THR A 368 5.83 26.28 23.07
C THR A 368 6.26 24.91 22.56
N ASN A 369 5.55 24.36 21.58
CA ASN A 369 5.97 23.11 20.94
C ASN A 369 7.30 23.29 20.19
N GLU A 370 7.53 24.47 19.61
CA GLU A 370 8.80 24.86 18.98
C GLU A 370 9.95 24.87 19.99
N ASP A 371 9.74 25.48 21.17
CA ASP A 371 10.76 25.52 22.24
C ASP A 371 11.17 24.11 22.67
N LEU A 372 10.21 23.19 22.76
CA LEU A 372 10.48 21.80 23.17
C LEU A 372 11.24 21.01 22.09
N LEU A 373 10.97 21.28 20.81
CA LEU A 373 11.69 20.67 19.71
C LEU A 373 13.14 21.16 19.65
N ASN A 374 13.34 22.46 19.84
CA ASN A 374 14.68 23.04 19.97
C ASN A 374 15.43 22.48 21.20
N ASP A 375 14.78 22.37 22.37
CA ASP A 375 15.41 21.77 23.56
C ASP A 375 15.83 20.31 23.32
N ILE A 376 15.05 19.56 22.52
CA ILE A 376 15.35 18.18 22.13
C ILE A 376 16.57 18.14 21.22
N GLU A 377 16.65 19.03 20.23
CA GLU A 377 17.80 19.17 19.34
C GLU A 377 19.07 19.47 20.13
N ASP A 378 19.02 20.46 21.03
CA ASP A 378 20.11 20.81 21.93
C ASP A 378 20.52 19.63 22.82
N ALA A 379 19.57 18.89 23.39
CA ALA A 379 19.86 17.72 24.22
C ALA A 379 20.51 16.59 23.44
N LEU A 380 20.14 16.41 22.16
CA LEU A 380 20.75 15.43 21.26
C LEU A 380 22.16 15.85 20.82
N GLU A 381 22.40 17.14 20.60
CA GLU A 381 23.75 17.67 20.33
C GLU A 381 24.66 17.51 21.55
N VAL A 382 24.18 17.83 22.75
CA VAL A 382 24.94 17.64 24.00
C VAL A 382 25.22 16.16 24.26
N ALA A 383 24.29 15.26 23.96
CA ALA A 383 24.51 13.81 24.06
C ALA A 383 25.58 13.31 23.06
N LYS A 384 25.63 13.89 21.86
CA LYS A 384 26.69 13.61 20.86
C LYS A 384 28.04 14.14 21.33
N ASP A 385 28.10 15.34 21.90
CA ASP A 385 29.35 15.93 22.41
C ASP A 385 29.87 15.22 23.68
N SER A 386 28.97 14.69 24.51
CA SER A 386 29.31 13.89 25.70
C SER A 386 29.92 12.52 25.35
N SER A 387 29.77 12.06 24.10
CA SER A 387 30.47 10.86 23.61
C SER A 387 31.88 11.15 23.08
N ASN A 388 32.28 12.43 23.00
CA ASN A 388 33.57 12.87 22.45
C ASN A 388 34.47 13.63 23.43
N ASN A 389 34.10 13.84 24.70
CA ASN A 389 35.01 14.37 25.72
C ASN A 389 34.71 13.78 27.11
N GLU A 390 35.64 12.99 27.63
CA GLU A 390 35.79 12.79 29.07
C GLU A 390 36.31 14.09 29.71
N ASP A 391 35.80 14.35 30.94
CA ASP A 391 36.19 15.37 31.93
C ASP A 391 35.73 16.82 31.61
N ASP A 392 34.92 17.52 32.40
CA ASP A 392 35.10 17.84 33.83
C ASP A 392 33.84 18.53 34.40
N VAL A 393 33.82 18.59 35.71
CA VAL A 393 32.79 18.87 36.72
C VAL A 393 32.23 20.31 36.71
N THR A 394 30.93 20.50 36.99
CA THR A 394 30.43 21.20 38.21
C THR A 394 28.91 21.39 38.29
N GLN A 395 28.41 21.13 39.51
CA GLN A 395 27.07 21.36 40.04
C GLN A 395 26.65 22.84 40.00
N SER A 396 25.36 23.10 39.84
CA SER A 396 24.66 23.97 40.81
C SER A 396 23.15 23.75 40.82
N ASP A 397 22.67 23.47 42.02
CA ASP A 397 21.29 23.45 42.47
C ASP A 397 20.58 24.80 42.27
N THR A 398 19.31 24.79 41.86
CA THR A 398 18.30 25.60 42.54
C THR A 398 16.87 25.08 42.32
N LYS A 399 16.17 24.93 43.44
CA LYS A 399 14.74 24.61 43.60
C LYS A 399 14.11 25.82 44.34
N PRO A 400 12.79 25.82 44.62
CA PRO A 400 11.63 26.18 43.80
C PRO A 400 10.85 27.39 44.40
N GLU A 401 9.83 27.89 43.70
CA GLU A 401 8.64 28.59 44.24
C GLU A 401 7.74 28.95 43.03
N ASP A 402 6.42 29.03 43.05
CA ASP A 402 5.40 28.75 44.04
C ASP A 402 4.06 28.58 43.27
N THR A 403 3.11 27.85 43.83
CA THR A 403 1.76 27.66 43.25
C THR A 403 0.84 28.75 43.79
N PRO A 404 -0.19 29.21 43.06
CA PRO A 404 -1.53 29.03 43.63
C PRO A 404 -2.67 28.79 42.62
N LEU A 405 -3.43 27.73 42.95
CA LEU A 405 -4.89 27.63 43.06
C LEU A 405 -5.82 27.90 41.86
N GLU A 406 -6.63 26.88 41.61
CA GLU A 406 -7.83 26.80 40.77
C GLU A 406 -8.91 27.85 41.12
N PRO A 407 -9.88 28.00 40.21
CA PRO A 407 -11.26 27.64 40.58
C PRO A 407 -12.01 26.83 39.51
N GLU A 408 -12.78 25.82 39.96
CA GLU A 408 -13.98 25.28 39.30
C GLU A 408 -15.14 26.31 39.36
N PRO A 409 -16.36 26.11 38.80
CA PRO A 409 -16.92 24.98 38.00
C PRO A 409 -17.66 25.47 36.72
N GLU A 410 -18.25 24.56 35.92
CA GLU A 410 -19.70 24.58 35.57
C GLU A 410 -20.09 23.42 34.62
N GLU A 411 -21.21 22.77 34.94
CA GLU A 411 -21.80 21.59 34.29
C GLU A 411 -22.59 21.98 33.02
N GLU A 412 -22.42 21.23 31.93
CA GLU A 412 -23.31 21.25 30.76
C GLU A 412 -24.27 20.04 30.75
N PRO A 413 -25.53 20.18 30.30
CA PRO A 413 -26.52 19.10 30.27
C PRO A 413 -26.50 18.25 28.99
N GLU A 414 -26.91 16.99 29.14
CA GLU A 414 -27.02 15.93 28.13
C GLU A 414 -28.05 16.17 26.98
N PRO A 415 -27.92 15.46 25.82
CA PRO A 415 -28.69 15.69 24.60
C PRO A 415 -29.93 14.78 24.44
N THR A 416 -30.85 15.16 23.55
CA THR A 416 -31.96 14.31 23.06
C THR A 416 -32.07 14.33 21.51
N PRO A 417 -32.69 13.30 20.88
CA PRO A 417 -32.22 12.70 19.63
C PRO A 417 -33.01 13.04 18.33
N ALA A 418 -32.45 12.56 17.21
CA ALA A 418 -32.88 12.69 15.80
C ALA A 418 -34.23 12.04 15.42
N PRO A 419 -34.71 12.26 14.17
CA PRO A 419 -35.14 11.08 13.39
C PRO A 419 -34.88 11.09 11.86
N THR A 420 -34.51 9.88 11.40
CA THR A 420 -34.98 9.09 10.24
C THR A 420 -34.58 9.37 8.77
N HIS A 421 -33.96 8.32 8.22
CA HIS A 421 -33.67 7.99 6.82
C HIS A 421 -34.90 7.57 5.98
N THR A 422 -34.79 7.75 4.66
CA THR A 422 -35.40 6.84 3.67
C THR A 422 -34.41 6.46 2.58
N VAL A 423 -34.32 5.16 2.31
CA VAL A 423 -33.41 4.46 1.37
C VAL A 423 -34.07 4.31 0.00
N ARG A 424 -33.29 4.40 -1.09
CA ARG A 424 -33.63 3.80 -2.39
C ARG A 424 -32.47 2.98 -2.95
N ARG A 425 -32.84 1.80 -3.48
CA ARG A 425 -32.03 0.64 -3.89
C ARG A 425 -31.22 0.89 -5.18
N ARG A 426 -30.03 0.30 -5.28
CA ARG A 426 -29.22 0.18 -6.50
C ARG A 426 -29.30 -1.26 -7.03
N GLY A 427 -29.51 -1.38 -8.33
CA GLY A 427 -29.61 -2.65 -9.06
C GLY A 427 -28.27 -3.35 -9.26
N GLU A 428 -28.38 -4.67 -9.39
CA GLU A 428 -27.33 -5.67 -9.64
C GLU A 428 -26.73 -5.49 -11.05
N HIS A 429 -25.41 -5.70 -11.18
CA HIS A 429 -24.76 -5.86 -12.48
C HIS A 429 -23.84 -7.09 -12.44
N ASN A 430 -24.11 -8.02 -13.35
CA ASN A 430 -23.32 -9.23 -13.60
C ASN A 430 -22.05 -8.87 -14.38
N ASP A 431 -20.96 -9.53 -14.00
CA ASP A 431 -19.65 -9.48 -14.65
C ASP A 431 -19.53 -10.72 -15.55
N ASP A 432 -19.40 -10.52 -16.86
CA ASP A 432 -19.13 -11.58 -17.83
C ASP A 432 -17.75 -11.28 -18.43
N THR A 433 -16.71 -11.84 -17.81
CA THR A 433 -15.32 -11.67 -18.21
C THR A 433 -14.88 -12.77 -19.14
N ASN A 434 -14.49 -12.38 -20.36
CA ASN A 434 -13.76 -13.22 -21.29
C ASN A 434 -12.27 -13.19 -20.91
N GLU A 435 -11.87 -14.02 -19.95
CA GLU A 435 -10.46 -14.30 -19.64
C GLU A 435 -9.99 -15.54 -20.45
N PRO A 436 -8.77 -15.54 -21.02
CA PRO A 436 -8.18 -16.77 -21.55
C PRO A 436 -7.73 -17.64 -20.37
N ALA A 437 -8.49 -18.71 -20.11
CA ALA A 437 -8.17 -19.69 -19.09
C ALA A 437 -6.80 -20.35 -19.33
N ALA A 438 -5.95 -20.33 -18.31
CA ALA A 438 -4.81 -21.24 -18.21
C ALA A 438 -5.36 -22.67 -18.14
N ASN A 439 -5.06 -23.50 -19.15
CA ASN A 439 -5.49 -24.90 -19.21
C ASN A 439 -4.61 -25.76 -18.29
N PRO A 440 -5.15 -26.40 -17.23
CA PRO A 440 -4.52 -27.57 -16.66
C PRO A 440 -4.87 -28.78 -17.55
N VAL A 441 -3.82 -29.49 -17.98
CA VAL A 441 -3.88 -30.71 -18.80
C VAL A 441 -4.88 -31.70 -18.20
N ARG A 442 -6.04 -31.88 -18.84
CA ARG A 442 -6.99 -32.95 -18.53
C ARG A 442 -6.69 -34.18 -19.37
N GLU A 443 -6.30 -35.25 -18.68
CA GLU A 443 -6.19 -36.59 -19.24
C GLU A 443 -7.49 -37.03 -19.94
N ARG A 444 -7.30 -37.72 -21.06
CA ARG A 444 -8.32 -38.32 -21.91
C ARG A 444 -9.23 -39.28 -21.12
N ARG A 445 -10.55 -39.05 -21.16
CA ARG A 445 -11.54 -40.13 -20.98
C ARG A 445 -12.66 -40.07 -22.02
N ALA A 446 -12.63 -41.12 -22.84
CA ALA A 446 -13.66 -41.81 -23.62
C ALA A 446 -14.96 -41.09 -24.06
N ALA A 447 -15.21 -41.23 -25.36
CA ALA A 447 -16.38 -40.81 -26.13
C ALA A 447 -17.72 -41.37 -25.62
N ARG A 448 -18.80 -40.58 -25.79
CA ARG A 448 -20.19 -41.05 -25.74
C ARG A 448 -20.95 -40.55 -26.99
N PRO A 449 -21.76 -41.39 -27.66
CA PRO A 449 -22.19 -41.17 -29.04
C PRO A 449 -23.41 -40.26 -29.21
N GLU A 450 -23.50 -39.68 -30.41
CA GLU A 450 -24.56 -38.78 -30.91
C GLU A 450 -25.97 -39.38 -30.83
N ARG A 451 -26.93 -38.56 -30.37
CA ARG A 451 -28.35 -38.88 -30.40
C ARG A 451 -28.99 -38.22 -31.63
N ARG A 452 -29.41 -39.06 -32.59
CA ARG A 452 -30.15 -38.65 -33.80
C ARG A 452 -31.45 -37.92 -33.47
N ARG A 453 -31.70 -36.86 -34.25
CA ARG A 453 -32.97 -36.13 -34.33
C ARG A 453 -34.12 -37.04 -34.76
N ARG A 454 -35.28 -36.85 -34.13
CA ARG A 454 -36.59 -36.89 -34.77
C ARG A 454 -37.38 -35.69 -34.29
#